data_AF-A0A524I832-F1
#
_entry.id   AF-A0A524I832-F1
#
_cell.length_a   1.000
_cell.length_b   1.000
_cell.length_c   1.000
_cell.angle_alpha   90.00
_cell.angle_beta   90.00
_cell.angle_gamma   90.00
#
_symmetry.space_group_name_H-M   'P 1'
#
loop_
_entity.id
_entity.type
_entity.pdbx_description
1 polymer ?
#
loop_
_entity_poly.entity_id
_entity_poly.type
_entity_poly.pdbx_seq_one_letter_code
_entity_poly.pdbx_strand_id
1 'polypeptide(L)'
;MRPNVFLALVFLSLPLAATCRPPLASKTLVIGVQEEKPGVAVLPPSLFSEIIVTDFRDDAPSPDFALGRELQGYLAAELGRSFKGAVSRMDLSRDGKIAADDPAFWRQAAAGRERAVFLTGSAGLVGRTLKALKKRSLPVDGPFNLDRRGLIEQRRWTLSIDLAVVSAATGEILYQRTFSEDRDYSDLDKPAEFAFAELADRIRALLFPVLFGAPTIEERAHLRR
;
A
#
# COMPACT_ATOMS: atom_id res chain seq x y z
N MET A 1 -77.86 -39.46 36.72
CA MET A 1 -76.86 -39.99 37.67
C MET A 1 -75.76 -38.95 37.85
N ARG A 2 -75.74 -38.28 39.01
CA ARG A 2 -74.57 -37.59 39.61
C ARG A 2 -74.12 -38.48 40.79
N PRO A 3 -72.83 -38.56 41.13
CA PRO A 3 -72.20 -37.64 42.11
C PRO A 3 -70.77 -37.22 41.66
N ASN A 4 -70.14 -36.11 42.08
CA ASN A 4 -69.78 -35.54 43.39
C ASN A 4 -68.76 -36.34 44.22
N VAL A 5 -67.92 -35.58 44.95
CA VAL A 5 -67.03 -35.92 46.10
C VAL A 5 -65.53 -36.02 45.72
N PHE A 6 -64.69 -34.99 45.97
CA PHE A 6 -64.03 -34.51 47.21
C PHE A 6 -62.68 -35.20 47.52
N LEU A 7 -61.60 -34.39 47.42
CA LEU A 7 -60.61 -34.05 48.47
C LEU A 7 -59.80 -35.16 49.19
N ALA A 8 -58.46 -35.05 49.13
CA ALA A 8 -57.46 -35.22 50.22
C ALA A 8 -56.09 -35.61 49.61
N LEU A 9 -55.01 -34.82 49.82
CA LEU A 9 -53.92 -35.08 50.80
C LEU A 9 -53.24 -36.46 50.53
N VAL A 10 -51.94 -36.61 50.22
CA VAL A 10 -50.81 -36.33 51.11
C VAL A 10 -49.49 -36.95 50.57
N PHE A 11 -48.37 -36.30 50.93
CA PHE A 11 -46.98 -36.78 51.10
C PHE A 11 -46.12 -37.27 49.90
N LEU A 12 -44.95 -36.61 49.83
CA LEU A 12 -43.60 -37.18 50.00
C LEU A 12 -42.65 -37.08 48.78
N SER A 13 -41.42 -36.68 49.16
CA SER A 13 -40.12 -36.97 48.55
C SER A 13 -39.62 -36.07 47.42
N LEU A 14 -38.60 -35.28 47.80
CA LEU A 14 -37.55 -34.73 46.94
C LEU A 14 -36.86 -35.84 46.13
N PRO A 15 -36.29 -35.51 44.96
CA PRO A 15 -34.84 -35.55 44.92
C PRO A 15 -34.19 -34.30 44.32
N LEU A 16 -33.09 -33.97 44.98
CA LEU A 16 -31.99 -33.10 44.61
C LEU A 16 -31.60 -33.27 43.13
N ALA A 17 -31.99 -32.32 42.27
CA ALA A 17 -31.44 -32.19 40.93
C ALA A 17 -30.45 -31.01 40.92
N ALA A 18 -29.17 -31.37 40.93
CA ALA A 18 -28.04 -30.46 40.78
C ALA A 18 -28.13 -29.72 39.44
N THR A 19 -28.51 -28.44 39.47
CA THR A 19 -28.31 -27.54 38.34
C THR A 19 -26.82 -27.22 38.22
N CYS A 20 -26.12 -27.99 37.38
CA CYS A 20 -24.83 -27.59 36.83
C CYS A 20 -25.01 -26.27 36.09
N ARG A 21 -24.62 -25.17 36.74
CA ARG A 21 -24.38 -23.88 36.11
C ARG A 21 -23.27 -24.07 35.07
N PRO A 22 -23.44 -23.67 33.79
CA PRO A 22 -22.31 -23.56 32.89
C PRO A 22 -21.35 -22.50 33.45
N PRO A 23 -20.02 -22.72 33.39
CA PRO A 23 -19.06 -21.70 33.79
C PRO A 23 -19.26 -20.47 32.90
N LEU A 24 -19.40 -19.30 33.55
CA LEU A 24 -19.34 -18.02 32.86
C LEU A 24 -18.06 -18.00 32.03
N ALA A 25 -18.21 -17.95 30.71
CA ALA A 25 -17.14 -17.59 29.80
C ALA A 25 -16.58 -16.25 30.28
N SER A 26 -15.39 -16.30 30.88
CA SER A 26 -14.63 -15.11 31.20
C SER A 26 -14.33 -14.43 29.88
N LYS A 27 -15.02 -13.33 29.58
CA LYS A 27 -14.66 -12.45 28.47
C LYS A 27 -13.26 -11.95 28.78
N THR A 28 -12.25 -12.58 28.18
CA THR A 28 -10.90 -12.06 28.12
C THR A 28 -11.00 -10.68 27.48
N LEU A 29 -10.83 -9.65 28.29
CA LEU A 29 -10.83 -8.27 27.85
C LEU A 29 -9.47 -8.06 27.16
N VAL A 30 -9.46 -8.24 25.84
CA VAL A 30 -8.29 -7.93 25.01
C VAL A 30 -8.15 -6.41 25.01
N ILE A 31 -7.19 -5.90 25.77
CA ILE A 31 -6.79 -4.49 25.70
C ILE A 31 -5.83 -4.41 24.52
N GLY A 32 -6.26 -3.77 23.44
CA GLY A 32 -5.35 -3.36 22.36
C GLY A 32 -4.40 -2.31 22.91
N VAL A 33 -3.15 -2.69 23.16
CA VAL A 33 -2.09 -1.73 23.51
C VAL A 33 -1.45 -1.32 22.18
N GLN A 34 -1.57 -0.05 21.83
CA GLN A 34 -0.81 0.51 20.72
C GLN A 34 0.61 0.78 21.22
N GLU A 35 1.54 -0.09 20.84
CA GLU A 35 2.97 0.13 21.09
C GLU A 35 3.59 0.84 19.88
N GLU A 36 4.08 2.05 20.10
CA GLU A 36 4.84 2.81 19.11
C GLU A 36 6.29 2.29 19.09
N LYS A 37 6.66 1.56 18.02
CA LYS A 37 8.07 1.20 17.79
C LYS A 37 8.70 2.22 16.86
N PRO A 38 9.91 2.72 17.16
CA PRO A 38 10.65 3.56 16.21
C PRO A 38 10.95 2.73 14.95
N GLY A 39 10.40 3.15 13.81
CA GLY A 39 10.74 2.56 12.52
C GLY A 39 12.21 2.82 12.20
N VAL A 40 12.94 1.80 11.75
CA VAL A 40 14.30 2.00 11.24
C VAL A 40 14.19 2.72 9.90
N ALA A 41 14.57 4.00 9.86
CA ALA A 41 14.58 4.81 8.66
C ALA A 41 15.70 4.37 7.71
N VAL A 42 15.38 4.17 6.42
CA VAL A 42 16.40 3.93 5.38
C VAL A 42 17.30 5.15 5.19
N LEU A 43 16.74 6.35 5.33
CA LEU A 43 17.44 7.63 5.20
C LEU A 43 17.43 8.38 6.53
N PRO A 44 18.24 7.97 7.51
CA PRO A 44 18.32 8.70 8.77
C PRO A 44 18.90 10.11 8.51
N PRO A 45 18.29 11.17 9.07
CA PRO A 45 18.65 12.57 8.77
C PRO A 45 20.10 12.94 9.10
N SER A 46 20.79 12.15 9.91
CA SER A 46 22.17 12.40 10.35
C SER A 46 23.23 11.81 9.42
N LEU A 47 22.90 10.80 8.60
CA LEU A 47 23.88 10.13 7.74
C LEU A 47 24.03 10.84 6.40
N PHE A 48 22.91 11.22 5.78
CA PHE A 48 22.90 11.77 4.43
C PHE A 48 22.54 13.26 4.41
N SER A 49 23.24 14.04 3.60
CA SER A 49 23.00 15.48 3.44
C SER A 49 22.26 15.83 2.15
N GLU A 50 22.25 14.93 1.17
CA GLU A 50 21.63 15.13 -0.14
C GLU A 50 20.93 13.86 -0.63
N ILE A 51 19.76 14.02 -1.25
CA ILE A 51 19.09 12.99 -2.03
C ILE A 51 19.10 13.43 -3.50
N ILE A 52 19.66 12.60 -4.37
CA ILE A 52 19.72 12.82 -5.81
C ILE A 52 18.70 11.90 -6.46
N VAL A 53 17.63 12.45 -7.04
CA VAL A 53 16.61 11.67 -7.74
C VAL A 53 16.98 11.56 -9.20
N THR A 54 17.16 10.33 -9.68
CA THR A 54 17.46 10.09 -11.09
C THR A 54 16.19 9.97 -11.92
N ASP A 55 16.31 10.13 -13.24
CA ASP A 55 15.22 9.79 -14.14
C ASP A 55 15.07 8.27 -14.24
N PHE A 56 13.88 7.78 -13.93
CA PHE A 56 13.63 6.35 -13.88
C PHE A 56 13.71 5.75 -15.29
N ARG A 57 14.16 4.50 -15.38
CA ARG A 57 14.07 3.74 -16.61
C ARG A 57 12.59 3.44 -16.88
N ASP A 58 12.13 3.86 -18.06
CA ASP A 58 10.77 3.55 -18.49
C ASP A 58 10.80 2.22 -19.25
N ASP A 59 10.22 1.19 -18.65
CA ASP A 59 10.21 -0.15 -19.24
C ASP A 59 9.17 -0.28 -20.37
N ALA A 60 8.22 0.68 -20.48
CA ALA A 60 7.19 0.72 -21.51
C ALA A 60 6.89 2.16 -21.96
N PRO A 61 7.84 2.81 -22.67
CA PRO A 61 7.75 4.23 -22.97
C PRO A 61 6.56 4.57 -23.87
N SER A 62 5.77 5.55 -23.43
CA SER A 62 4.71 6.16 -24.21
C SER A 62 5.21 7.45 -24.88
N PRO A 63 4.88 7.71 -26.16
CA PRO A 63 5.28 8.96 -26.82
C PRO A 63 4.67 10.21 -26.17
N ASP A 64 3.49 10.06 -25.57
CA ASP A 64 2.70 11.18 -25.04
C ASP A 64 2.97 11.45 -23.56
N PHE A 65 3.73 10.60 -22.87
CA PHE A 65 3.95 10.72 -21.43
C PHE A 65 5.33 10.19 -21.01
N ALA A 66 6.22 11.10 -20.61
CA ALA A 66 7.58 10.78 -20.20
C ALA A 66 7.64 10.32 -18.73
N LEU A 67 7.09 9.13 -18.44
CA LEU A 67 6.89 8.59 -17.09
C LEU A 67 8.13 8.72 -16.19
N GLY A 68 9.30 8.32 -16.68
CA GLY A 68 10.52 8.33 -15.86
C GLY A 68 10.93 9.72 -15.38
N ARG A 69 10.71 10.75 -16.21
CA ARG A 69 11.02 12.15 -15.89
C ARG A 69 9.92 12.78 -15.03
N GLU A 70 8.66 12.43 -15.28
CA GLU A 70 7.53 12.85 -14.44
C GLU A 70 7.66 12.29 -13.01
N LEU A 71 8.03 11.02 -12.87
CA LEU A 71 8.27 10.39 -11.58
C LEU A 71 9.44 11.02 -10.83
N GLN A 72 10.56 11.29 -11.51
CA GLN A 72 11.69 12.03 -10.95
C GLN A 72 11.24 13.41 -10.46
N GLY A 73 10.50 14.13 -11.30
CA GLY A 73 9.98 15.46 -10.99
C GLY A 73 9.12 15.47 -9.74
N TYR A 74 8.15 14.54 -9.69
CA TYR A 74 7.24 14.34 -8.58
C TYR A 74 7.97 13.95 -7.28
N LEU A 75 8.79 12.91 -7.31
CA LEU A 75 9.51 12.43 -6.12
C LEU A 75 10.47 13.49 -5.59
N ALA A 76 11.23 14.18 -6.45
CA ALA A 76 12.12 15.24 -6.01
C ALA A 76 11.36 16.39 -5.32
N ALA A 77 10.18 16.76 -5.84
CA ALA A 77 9.36 17.80 -5.24
C ALA A 77 8.81 17.38 -3.87
N GLU A 78 8.31 16.15 -3.75
CA GLU A 78 7.74 15.63 -2.50
C GLU A 78 8.82 15.33 -1.45
N LEU A 79 9.97 14.81 -1.87
CA LEU A 79 11.12 14.60 -0.99
C LEU A 79 11.66 15.95 -0.51
N GLY A 80 11.73 16.97 -1.37
CA GLY A 80 12.16 18.31 -0.96
C GLY A 80 11.27 18.97 0.11
N ARG A 81 10.02 18.51 0.26
CA ARG A 81 9.10 18.95 1.32
C ARG A 81 9.30 18.22 2.65
N SER A 82 9.81 16.98 2.59
CA SER A 82 9.87 16.07 3.75
C SER A 82 11.29 15.88 4.28
N PHE A 83 12.29 15.96 3.42
CA PHE A 83 13.70 15.80 3.74
C PHE A 83 14.31 17.14 4.13
N LYS A 84 15.10 17.14 5.22
CA LYS A 84 15.75 18.36 5.73
C LYS A 84 17.00 18.76 4.95
N GLY A 85 17.62 17.83 4.23
CA GLY A 85 18.82 18.09 3.42
C GLY A 85 18.47 18.57 2.01
N ALA A 86 19.49 18.63 1.16
CA ALA A 86 19.32 19.01 -0.24
C ALA A 86 18.61 17.88 -1.03
N VAL A 87 17.74 18.25 -1.95
CA VAL A 87 17.19 17.31 -2.95
C VAL A 87 17.50 17.86 -4.33
N SER A 88 18.22 17.08 -5.13
CA SER A 88 18.60 17.44 -6.49
C SER A 88 18.10 16.40 -7.49
N ARG A 89 18.10 16.78 -8.77
CA ARG A 89 17.71 15.92 -9.88
C ARG A 89 18.92 15.62 -10.73
N MET A 90 19.02 14.41 -11.25
CA MET A 90 20.06 14.00 -12.18
C MET A 90 19.45 13.23 -13.35
N ASP A 91 19.65 13.71 -14.57
CA ASP A 91 19.23 13.00 -15.77
C ASP A 91 20.32 12.00 -16.17
N LEU A 92 19.96 10.72 -16.26
CA LEU A 92 20.80 9.64 -16.74
C LEU A 92 20.66 9.53 -18.26
N SER A 93 21.79 9.40 -18.94
CA SER A 93 21.79 8.95 -20.33
C SER A 93 21.22 7.53 -20.42
N ARG A 94 20.83 7.11 -21.63
CA ARG A 94 20.41 5.72 -21.87
C ARG A 94 21.46 4.72 -21.37
N ASP A 95 22.73 4.98 -21.62
CA ASP A 95 23.83 4.13 -21.18
C ASP A 95 23.97 4.14 -19.65
N GLY A 96 23.75 5.29 -19.01
CA GLY A 96 23.71 5.41 -17.54
C GLY A 96 22.57 4.60 -16.91
N LYS A 97 21.41 4.49 -17.57
CA LYS A 97 20.29 3.66 -17.10
C LYS A 97 20.56 2.16 -17.22
N ILE A 98 21.44 1.76 -18.12
CA ILE A 98 21.90 0.37 -18.28
C ILE A 98 23.00 0.07 -17.26
N ALA A 99 23.92 1.01 -17.05
CA ALA A 99 24.99 0.92 -16.06
C ALA A 99 24.52 1.12 -14.61
N ALA A 100 23.22 1.34 -14.37
CA ALA A 100 22.65 1.58 -13.06
C ALA A 100 22.82 0.39 -12.09
N ASP A 101 23.10 -0.80 -12.61
CA ASP A 101 23.38 -2.00 -11.79
C ASP A 101 24.87 -2.09 -11.36
N ASP A 102 25.76 -1.25 -11.91
CA ASP A 102 27.19 -1.22 -11.59
C ASP A 102 27.52 -0.22 -10.46
N PRO A 103 28.05 -0.67 -9.30
CA PRO A 103 28.49 0.23 -8.24
C PRO A 103 29.57 1.23 -8.66
N ALA A 104 30.42 0.89 -9.64
CA ALA A 104 31.46 1.80 -10.13
C ALA A 104 30.86 3.03 -10.82
N PHE A 105 29.76 2.86 -11.56
CA PHE A 105 29.03 3.94 -12.19
C PHE A 105 28.57 4.98 -11.15
N TRP A 106 27.95 4.52 -10.07
CA TRP A 106 27.44 5.42 -9.02
C TRP A 106 28.56 6.15 -8.28
N ARG A 107 29.69 5.50 -8.01
CA ARG A 107 30.86 6.15 -7.41
C ARG A 107 31.44 7.24 -8.29
N GLN A 108 31.43 7.03 -9.62
CA GLN A 108 31.87 8.06 -10.56
C GLN A 108 30.87 9.22 -10.64
N ALA A 109 29.57 8.92 -10.71
CA ALA A 109 28.50 9.92 -10.69
C ALA A 109 28.46 10.74 -9.39
N ALA A 110 28.90 10.12 -8.28
CA ALA A 110 28.99 10.71 -6.94
C ALA A 110 30.21 11.61 -6.71
N ALA A 111 31.10 11.84 -7.68
CA ALA A 111 32.35 12.54 -7.45
C ALA A 111 32.14 13.88 -6.69
N GLY A 112 32.68 13.97 -5.47
CA GLY A 112 32.53 15.12 -4.57
C GLY A 112 31.25 15.15 -3.72
N ARG A 113 30.45 14.08 -3.69
CA ARG A 113 29.15 13.98 -2.99
C ARG A 113 29.04 12.71 -2.13
N GLU A 114 30.05 12.44 -1.30
CA GLU A 114 30.14 11.19 -0.51
C GLU A 114 28.98 10.99 0.48
N ARG A 115 28.32 12.07 0.91
CA ARG A 115 27.17 12.02 1.83
C ARG A 115 25.81 12.08 1.12
N ALA A 116 25.79 11.85 -0.19
CA ALA A 116 24.56 11.76 -0.97
C ALA A 116 24.03 10.33 -1.05
N VAL A 117 22.75 10.21 -1.41
CA VAL A 117 22.14 8.97 -1.89
C VAL A 117 21.49 9.20 -3.23
N PHE A 118 21.52 8.18 -4.08
CA PHE A 118 20.77 8.18 -5.33
C PHE A 118 19.46 7.42 -5.14
N LEU A 119 18.36 8.03 -5.59
CA LEU A 119 17.09 7.37 -5.74
C LEU A 119 16.90 7.05 -7.22
N THR A 120 16.92 5.77 -7.57
CA THR A 120 16.95 5.28 -8.94
C THR A 120 16.07 4.04 -9.12
N GLY A 121 15.88 3.61 -10.36
CA GLY A 121 15.23 2.35 -10.68
C GLY A 121 14.43 2.41 -11.98
N SER A 122 13.37 1.62 -12.06
CA SER A 122 12.48 1.58 -13.22
C SER A 122 11.02 1.82 -12.86
N ALA A 123 10.25 2.27 -13.85
CA ALA A 123 8.83 2.52 -13.72
C ALA A 123 8.10 2.08 -14.99
N GLY A 124 6.86 1.64 -14.81
CA GLY A 124 5.94 1.30 -15.88
C GLY A 124 4.53 1.77 -15.56
N LEU A 125 3.84 2.34 -16.55
CA LEU A 125 2.45 2.75 -16.44
C LEU A 125 1.65 2.11 -17.56
N VAL A 126 0.75 1.20 -17.21
CA VAL A 126 -0.02 0.41 -18.17
C VAL A 126 -1.50 0.69 -18.02
N GLY A 127 -2.14 1.08 -19.12
CA GLY A 127 -3.58 1.27 -19.20
C GLY A 127 -4.25 0.11 -19.93
N ARG A 128 -5.26 -0.51 -19.32
CA ARG A 128 -6.03 -1.63 -19.87
C ARG A 128 -7.52 -1.34 -19.80
N THR A 129 -8.28 -1.74 -20.81
CA THR A 129 -9.74 -1.69 -20.78
C THR A 129 -10.28 -3.04 -20.31
N LEU A 130 -11.07 -3.03 -19.24
CA LEU A 130 -11.66 -4.20 -18.62
C LEU A 130 -13.17 -4.16 -18.75
N LYS A 131 -13.78 -5.33 -18.93
CA LYS A 131 -15.23 -5.52 -18.86
C LYS A 131 -15.59 -6.03 -17.47
N ALA A 132 -16.50 -5.34 -16.79
CA ALA A 132 -16.91 -5.66 -15.43
C ALA A 132 -18.45 -5.73 -15.31
N LEU A 133 -18.94 -6.61 -14.44
CA LEU A 133 -20.36 -6.67 -14.08
C LEU A 133 -20.60 -5.80 -12.85
N LYS A 134 -21.31 -4.68 -12.99
CA LYS A 134 -21.65 -3.80 -11.88
C LYS A 134 -23.14 -3.89 -11.58
N LYS A 135 -23.51 -3.89 -10.29
CA LYS A 135 -24.92 -3.73 -9.87
C LYS A 135 -25.41 -2.36 -10.35
N ARG A 136 -26.11 -2.35 -11.47
CA ARG A 136 -26.71 -1.17 -12.09
C ARG A 136 -28.00 -1.65 -12.72
N SER A 137 -29.10 -0.98 -12.36
CA SER A 137 -30.40 -1.15 -12.99
C SER A 137 -30.30 -0.73 -14.44
N LEU A 138 -29.96 -1.68 -15.33
CA LEU A 138 -30.14 -1.51 -16.76
C LEU A 138 -31.54 -2.03 -17.13
N PRO A 139 -32.26 -1.39 -18.06
CA PRO A 139 -33.42 -1.98 -18.70
C PRO A 139 -32.91 -3.20 -19.49
N VAL A 140 -33.07 -4.40 -18.94
CA VAL A 140 -32.73 -5.64 -19.64
C VAL A 140 -34.03 -6.15 -20.25
N ASP A 141 -34.30 -5.78 -21.51
CA ASP A 141 -35.31 -6.46 -22.32
C ASP A 141 -34.69 -7.77 -22.83
N GLY A 142 -34.83 -8.84 -22.05
CA GLY A 142 -34.36 -10.17 -22.43
C GLY A 142 -34.74 -11.26 -21.42
N PRO A 143 -34.83 -12.53 -21.84
CA PRO A 143 -35.27 -13.64 -21.00
C PRO A 143 -34.28 -14.04 -19.89
N PHE A 144 -33.15 -13.34 -19.77
CA PHE A 144 -32.11 -13.62 -18.80
C PHE A 144 -32.23 -12.67 -17.61
N ASN A 145 -32.67 -13.21 -16.46
CA ASN A 145 -32.62 -12.55 -15.16
C ASN A 145 -31.17 -12.45 -14.67
N LEU A 146 -30.38 -11.56 -15.28
CA LEU A 146 -29.15 -11.08 -14.67
C LEU A 146 -29.58 -10.22 -13.48
N ASP A 147 -29.14 -10.50 -12.25
CA ASP A 147 -29.54 -9.84 -10.98
C ASP A 147 -29.33 -8.31 -10.95
N ARG A 148 -29.95 -7.56 -11.87
CA ARG A 148 -29.71 -6.14 -12.16
C ARG A 148 -28.20 -5.81 -12.24
N ARG A 149 -27.43 -6.72 -12.84
CA ARG A 149 -25.99 -6.54 -13.10
C ARG A 149 -25.80 -6.21 -14.56
N GLY A 150 -25.34 -4.99 -14.81
CA GLY A 150 -25.00 -4.51 -16.15
C GLY A 150 -23.53 -4.77 -16.46
N LEU A 151 -23.25 -5.19 -17.69
CA LEU A 151 -21.88 -5.19 -18.22
C LEU A 151 -21.47 -3.74 -18.48
N ILE A 152 -20.35 -3.33 -17.91
CA ILE A 152 -19.75 -2.02 -18.11
C ILE A 152 -18.30 -2.18 -18.54
N GLU A 153 -17.78 -1.19 -19.25
CA GLU A 153 -16.36 -1.07 -19.55
C GLU A 153 -15.73 -0.09 -18.57
N GLN A 154 -14.49 -0.39 -18.16
CA GLN A 154 -13.71 0.44 -17.26
C GLN A 154 -12.26 0.48 -17.74
N ARG A 155 -11.59 1.62 -17.53
CA ARG A 155 -10.16 1.77 -17.76
C ARG A 155 -9.43 1.51 -16.46
N ARG A 156 -8.59 0.48 -16.43
CA ARG A 156 -7.64 0.23 -15.34
C ARG A 156 -6.28 0.81 -15.70
N TRP A 157 -5.74 1.64 -14.83
CA TRP A 157 -4.35 2.04 -14.88
C TRP A 157 -3.57 1.35 -13.77
N THR A 158 -2.37 0.85 -14.09
CA THR A 158 -1.45 0.23 -13.13
C THR A 158 -0.10 0.92 -13.23
N LEU A 159 0.36 1.46 -12.11
CA LEU A 159 1.69 2.04 -11.95
C LEU A 159 2.56 1.06 -11.17
N SER A 160 3.66 0.64 -11.76
CA SER A 160 4.67 -0.21 -11.14
C SER A 160 5.97 0.57 -11.05
N ILE A 161 6.64 0.53 -9.89
CA ILE A 161 7.91 1.21 -9.65
C ILE A 161 8.85 0.25 -8.94
N ASP A 162 9.96 -0.08 -9.57
CA ASP A 162 11.11 -0.71 -8.93
C ASP A 162 12.04 0.39 -8.45
N LEU A 163 12.12 0.59 -7.14
CA LEU A 163 12.90 1.67 -6.53
C LEU A 163 14.10 1.11 -5.79
N ALA A 164 15.26 1.72 -6.01
CA ALA A 164 16.50 1.46 -5.32
C ALA A 164 17.08 2.76 -4.72
N VAL A 165 17.60 2.66 -3.51
CA VAL A 165 18.39 3.70 -2.84
C VAL A 165 19.83 3.24 -2.86
N VAL A 166 20.71 4.02 -3.49
CA VAL A 166 22.12 3.69 -3.65
C VAL A 166 22.98 4.68 -2.87
N SER A 167 23.95 4.18 -2.11
CA SER A 167 24.94 4.98 -1.40
C SER A 167 25.90 5.65 -2.40
N ALA A 168 26.07 6.97 -2.32
CA ALA A 168 27.04 7.65 -3.17
C ALA A 168 28.50 7.30 -2.82
N ALA A 169 28.78 6.98 -1.55
CA ALA A 169 30.13 6.64 -1.09
C ALA A 169 30.59 5.27 -1.61
N THR A 170 29.72 4.26 -1.56
CA THR A 170 30.08 2.86 -1.88
C THR A 170 29.56 2.41 -3.24
N GLY A 171 28.51 3.05 -3.77
CA GLY A 171 27.76 2.58 -4.94
C GLY A 171 26.87 1.37 -4.63
N GLU A 172 26.74 0.98 -3.37
CA GLU A 172 25.94 -0.17 -2.95
C GLU A 172 24.47 0.21 -2.75
N ILE A 173 23.59 -0.76 -3.03
CA ILE A 173 22.16 -0.64 -2.80
C ILE A 173 21.89 -0.76 -1.29
N LEU A 174 21.41 0.34 -0.69
CA LEU A 174 21.02 0.40 0.72
C LEU A 174 19.59 -0.12 0.93
N TYR A 175 18.74 0.05 -0.08
CA TYR A 175 17.34 -0.35 -0.03
C TYR A 175 16.82 -0.60 -1.43
N GLN A 176 16.00 -1.62 -1.59
CA GLN A 176 15.31 -1.90 -2.83
C GLN A 176 13.90 -2.40 -2.55
N ARG A 177 12.92 -1.88 -3.28
CA ARG A 177 11.54 -2.34 -3.19
C ARG A 177 10.76 -2.05 -4.47
N THR A 178 9.92 -3.01 -4.82
CA THR A 178 8.91 -2.88 -5.86
C THR A 178 7.60 -2.40 -5.25
N PHE A 179 6.97 -1.42 -5.89
CA PHE A 179 5.64 -0.94 -5.61
C PHE A 179 4.76 -1.18 -6.83
N SER A 180 3.50 -1.52 -6.60
CA SER A 180 2.50 -1.65 -7.66
C SER A 180 1.16 -1.21 -7.14
N GLU A 181 0.56 -0.21 -7.79
CA GLU A 181 -0.75 0.32 -7.47
C GLU A 181 -1.62 0.33 -8.72
N ASP A 182 -2.91 0.08 -8.55
CA ASP A 182 -3.88 0.12 -9.64
C ASP A 182 -5.15 0.92 -9.30
N ARG A 183 -5.78 1.45 -10.34
CA ARG A 183 -7.01 2.22 -10.22
C ARG A 183 -7.93 2.01 -11.40
N ASP A 184 -9.20 1.75 -11.10
CA ASP A 184 -10.28 1.61 -12.06
C ASP A 184 -11.04 2.94 -12.24
N TYR A 185 -11.21 3.34 -13.49
CA TYR A 185 -11.97 4.50 -13.92
C TYR A 185 -13.16 4.06 -14.76
N SER A 186 -14.31 4.70 -14.55
CA SER A 186 -15.47 4.53 -15.44
C SER A 186 -15.33 5.31 -16.74
N ASP A 187 -14.47 6.33 -16.74
CA ASP A 187 -14.09 7.09 -17.93
C ASP A 187 -12.99 6.32 -18.68
N LEU A 188 -13.29 5.95 -19.93
CA LEU A 188 -12.38 5.15 -20.76
C LEU A 188 -11.24 5.98 -21.33
N ASP A 189 -11.47 7.29 -21.49
CA ASP A 189 -10.53 8.23 -22.09
C ASP A 189 -9.66 8.91 -21.02
N LYS A 190 -9.72 8.43 -19.77
CA LYS A 190 -8.95 8.97 -18.65
C LYS A 190 -7.45 9.01 -19.00
N PRO A 191 -6.84 10.21 -19.08
CA PRO A 191 -5.45 10.34 -19.50
C PRO A 191 -4.47 9.74 -18.49
N ALA A 192 -3.30 9.32 -18.99
CA ALA A 192 -2.23 8.72 -18.21
C ALA A 192 -1.73 9.64 -17.07
N GLU A 193 -1.62 10.94 -17.33
CA GLU A 193 -1.16 11.96 -16.36
C GLU A 193 -2.02 11.99 -15.09
N PHE A 194 -3.34 11.93 -15.24
CA PHE A 194 -4.26 11.93 -14.10
C PHE A 194 -4.13 10.64 -13.29
N ALA A 195 -4.03 9.50 -13.98
CA ALA A 195 -3.84 8.22 -13.31
C ALA A 195 -2.49 8.18 -12.58
N PHE A 196 -1.43 8.69 -13.21
CA PHE A 196 -0.10 8.81 -12.63
C PHE A 196 -0.16 9.62 -11.32
N ALA A 197 -0.75 10.82 -11.31
CA ALA A 197 -0.80 11.65 -10.11
C ALA A 197 -1.50 10.95 -8.93
N GLU A 198 -2.64 10.29 -9.17
CA GLU A 198 -3.36 9.54 -8.13
C GLU A 198 -2.58 8.32 -7.62
N LEU A 199 -1.95 7.57 -8.52
CA LEU A 199 -1.18 6.37 -8.17
C LEU A 199 0.15 6.72 -7.49
N ALA A 200 0.82 7.78 -7.95
CA ALA A 200 2.08 8.25 -7.36
C ALA A 200 1.88 8.77 -5.93
N ASP A 201 0.73 9.38 -5.62
CA ASP A 201 0.41 9.78 -4.24
C ASP A 201 0.22 8.58 -3.31
N ARG A 202 -0.41 7.50 -3.80
CA ARG A 202 -0.52 6.24 -3.04
C ARG A 202 0.85 5.63 -2.77
N ILE A 203 1.70 5.55 -3.80
CA ILE A 203 3.06 5.03 -3.64
C ILE A 203 3.87 5.91 -2.69
N ARG A 204 3.76 7.24 -2.76
CA ARG A 204 4.39 8.16 -1.81
C ARG A 204 3.98 7.87 -0.37
N ALA A 205 2.69 7.68 -0.12
CA ALA A 205 2.16 7.37 1.20
C ALA A 205 2.71 6.04 1.76
N LEU A 206 3.07 5.08 0.89
CA LEU A 206 3.73 3.83 1.28
C LEU A 206 5.25 3.98 1.45
N LEU A 207 5.88 4.78 0.60
CA LEU A 207 7.33 4.93 0.52
C LEU A 207 7.89 5.80 1.66
N PHE A 208 7.27 6.95 1.93
CA PHE A 208 7.82 7.95 2.83
C PHE A 208 7.93 7.48 4.29
N PRO A 209 6.96 6.73 4.84
CA PRO A 209 7.11 6.09 6.14
C PRO A 209 8.35 5.20 6.25
N VAL A 210 8.69 4.49 5.17
CA VAL A 210 9.86 3.58 5.14
C VAL A 210 11.16 4.37 5.03
N LEU A 211 11.19 5.41 4.20
CA LEU A 211 12.39 6.22 4.00
C LEU A 211 12.74 7.02 5.26
N PHE A 212 11.75 7.60 5.92
CA PHE A 212 11.96 8.54 7.04
C PHE A 212 11.65 7.96 8.42
N GLY A 213 11.22 6.70 8.50
CA GLY A 213 11.00 6.00 9.76
C GLY A 213 9.79 6.50 10.53
N ALA A 214 8.62 6.59 9.89
CA ALA A 214 7.39 6.89 10.61
C ALA A 214 7.05 5.74 11.60
N PRO A 215 6.48 6.05 12.77
CA PRO A 215 6.07 5.05 13.73
C PRO A 215 5.06 4.11 13.10
N THR A 216 5.37 2.80 13.11
CA THR A 216 4.43 1.78 12.66
C THR A 216 3.58 1.37 13.85
N ILE A 217 2.27 1.61 13.78
CA ILE A 217 1.31 1.16 14.79
C ILE A 217 1.01 -0.33 14.52
N GLU A 218 1.63 -1.23 15.27
CA GLU A 218 1.23 -2.64 15.31
C GLU A 218 0.21 -2.85 16.44
N GLU A 219 -1.00 -3.32 16.11
CA GLU A 219 -1.97 -3.74 17.11
C GLU A 219 -1.62 -5.17 17.57
N ARG A 220 -1.12 -5.31 18.81
CA ARG A 220 -0.86 -6.62 19.42
C ARG A 220 -1.89 -6.91 20.50
N ALA A 221 -2.61 -8.02 20.34
CA ALA A 221 -3.48 -8.55 21.36
C ALA A 221 -2.65 -9.29 22.42
N HIS A 222 -2.52 -8.72 23.62
CA HIS A 222 -1.96 -9.45 24.76
C HIS A 222 -3.04 -10.29 25.44
N LEU A 223 -2.85 -11.62 25.45
CA LEU A 223 -3.64 -12.52 26.30
C LEU A 223 -3.08 -12.46 27.73
N ARG A 224 -3.87 -11.93 28.66
CA ARG A 224 -3.57 -11.95 30.08
C ARG A 224 -3.67 -13.40 30.59
N ARG A 225 -2.59 -13.91 31.19
CA ARG A 225 -2.58 -15.19 31.94
C ARG A 225 -3.16 -14.99 33.33
#